data_AF-A0A7L3QRA4-F1
#
_entry.id   AF-A0A7L3QRA4-F1
#
_cell.length_a   1.000
_cell.length_b   1.000
_cell.length_c   1.000
_cell.angle_alpha   90.00
_cell.angle_beta   90.00
_cell.angle_gamma   90.00
#
_symmetry.space_group_name_H-M   'P 1'
#
loop_
_entity.id
_entity.type
_entity.pdbx_description
1 polymer ?
#
loop_
_entity_poly.entity_id
_entity_poly.type
_entity_poly.pdbx_seq_one_letter_code
_entity_poly.pdbx_strand_id
1 'polypeptide(L)'
;SNCGAHPGEPPPLAVGTPSGEVAQREGVVASPPGTLFSCACRDVLGWGFSEGRLEIFHGGGEWLPLRLPRGAAPQVVARLQVRAASRG
;
A
#
# COMPACT_ATOMS: atom_id res chain seq x y z
N SER A 1 1.80 66.20 5.75
CA SER A 1 0.64 65.37 5.39
C SER A 1 0.77 64.85 3.97
N ASN A 2 1.06 63.55 3.83
CA ASN A 2 0.52 62.67 2.79
C ASN A 2 0.92 61.23 3.14
N CYS A 3 -0.05 60.33 3.26
CA CYS A 3 0.14 58.90 3.49
C CYS A 3 0.52 58.20 2.18
N GLY A 4 1.47 57.28 2.23
CA GLY A 4 1.76 56.34 1.15
C GLY A 4 2.38 55.06 1.72
N ALA A 5 1.58 54.00 1.79
CA ALA A 5 1.99 52.69 2.26
C ALA A 5 2.78 51.92 1.17
N HIS A 6 3.96 51.41 1.57
CA HIS A 6 4.81 50.30 1.08
C HIS A 6 4.83 49.85 -0.40
N PRO A 7 6.04 49.58 -0.93
CA PRO A 7 6.39 48.31 -1.58
C PRO A 7 7.59 47.67 -0.82
N GLY A 8 7.73 46.37 -0.62
CA GLY A 8 7.74 45.31 -1.61
C GLY A 8 9.18 44.76 -1.77
N GLU A 9 9.51 43.70 -1.02
CA GLU A 9 10.52 42.63 -1.26
C GLU A 9 12.04 42.84 -0.99
N PRO A 10 12.68 41.86 -0.28
CA PRO A 10 13.98 41.29 -0.66
C PRO A 10 13.87 39.79 -1.07
N PRO A 11 14.83 39.24 -1.85
CA PRO A 11 14.55 38.23 -2.88
C PRO A 11 15.03 36.80 -2.49
N PRO A 12 15.12 35.83 -3.43
CA PRO A 12 14.43 34.54 -3.36
C PRO A 12 15.37 33.43 -2.86
N LEU A 13 15.04 32.77 -1.75
CA LEU A 13 15.77 31.58 -1.33
C LEU A 13 14.81 30.41 -1.09
N ALA A 14 15.12 29.35 -1.82
CA ALA A 14 14.60 27.99 -1.74
C ALA A 14 13.23 27.72 -2.39
N VAL A 15 13.33 27.45 -3.68
CA VAL A 15 12.66 26.31 -4.33
C VAL A 15 12.46 25.13 -3.37
N GLY A 16 11.28 24.52 -3.45
CA GLY A 16 11.13 23.09 -3.18
C GLY A 16 10.60 22.71 -1.81
N THR A 17 9.30 22.93 -1.61
CA THR A 17 8.48 21.82 -1.10
C THR A 17 7.21 21.80 -1.94
N PRO A 18 7.05 20.86 -2.90
CA PRO A 18 5.72 20.29 -3.02
C PRO A 18 5.46 19.71 -1.63
N SER A 19 4.62 20.38 -0.84
CA SER A 19 3.91 19.69 0.22
C SER A 19 3.03 18.69 -0.53
N GLY A 20 3.65 17.57 -0.89
CA GLY A 20 2.97 16.36 -1.28
C GLY A 20 2.26 15.93 -0.02
N GLU A 21 1.11 16.55 0.23
CA GLU A 21 -0.01 15.83 0.76
C GLU A 21 -0.13 14.62 -0.18
N VAL A 22 0.51 13.53 0.21
CA VAL A 22 0.17 12.22 -0.31
C VAL A 22 -1.23 12.05 0.23
N ALA A 23 -2.20 12.56 -0.53
CA ALA A 23 -3.60 12.29 -0.31
C ALA A 23 -3.63 10.77 -0.28
N GLN A 24 -3.77 10.22 0.93
CA GLN A 24 -3.97 8.81 1.11
C GLN A 24 -5.32 8.59 0.47
N ARG A 25 -5.28 8.29 -0.82
CA ARG A 25 -6.46 8.04 -1.62
C ARG A 25 -6.90 6.67 -1.15
N GLU A 26 -7.55 6.65 0.00
CA GLU A 26 -8.36 5.57 0.52
C GLU A 26 -9.53 5.47 -0.45
N GLY A 27 -9.23 4.98 -1.66
CA GLY A 27 -10.23 4.48 -2.56
C GLY A 27 -10.88 3.34 -1.82
N VAL A 28 -12.12 3.55 -1.40
CA VAL A 28 -12.96 2.47 -0.86
C VAL A 28 -13.14 1.47 -2.00
N VAL A 29 -12.27 0.48 -2.06
CA VAL A 29 -12.46 -0.66 -2.94
C VAL A 29 -13.59 -1.45 -2.30
N ALA A 30 -14.76 -1.44 -2.95
CA ALA A 30 -15.84 -2.33 -2.57
C ALA A 30 -15.29 -3.76 -2.56
N SER A 31 -15.19 -4.36 -1.38
CA SER A 31 -14.74 -5.74 -1.23
C SER A 31 -15.76 -6.64 -1.94
N PRO A 32 -15.32 -7.48 -2.90
CA PRO A 32 -16.20 -8.49 -3.48
C PRO A 32 -16.85 -9.33 -2.37
N PRO A 33 -18.11 -9.77 -2.53
CA PRO A 33 -18.74 -10.67 -1.56
C PRO A 33 -17.85 -11.90 -1.34
N GLY A 34 -17.57 -12.21 -0.06
CA GLY A 34 -16.64 -13.27 0.33
C GLY A 34 -15.19 -12.82 0.58
N THR A 35 -14.89 -11.51 0.53
CA THR A 35 -13.57 -11.00 0.91
C THR A 35 -13.40 -11.01 2.43
N LEU A 36 -12.49 -11.86 2.93
CA LEU A 36 -12.18 -11.98 4.36
C LEU A 36 -11.08 -11.01 4.82
N PHE A 37 -10.25 -10.54 3.88
CA PHE A 37 -9.11 -9.67 4.15
C PHE A 37 -8.76 -8.86 2.90
N SER A 38 -8.39 -7.58 3.10
CA SER A 38 -7.91 -6.68 2.07
C SER A 38 -6.83 -5.78 2.65
N CYS A 39 -5.73 -5.59 1.93
CA CYS A 39 -4.65 -4.64 2.28
C CYS A 39 -4.09 -4.02 1.00
N ALA A 40 -3.40 -2.87 1.13
CA ALA A 40 -2.73 -2.31 -0.02
C ALA A 40 -1.57 -3.23 -0.42
N CYS A 41 -1.32 -3.35 -1.72
CA CYS A 41 -0.24 -4.20 -2.22
C CYS A 41 1.15 -3.80 -1.68
N ARG A 42 1.30 -2.55 -1.20
CA ARG A 42 2.54 -2.05 -0.59
C ARG A 42 2.77 -2.58 0.83
N ASP A 43 1.69 -3.01 1.49
CA ASP A 43 1.74 -3.49 2.86
C ASP A 43 2.10 -4.99 2.90
N VAL A 44 1.94 -5.72 1.80
CA VAL A 44 2.31 -7.14 1.72
C VAL A 44 3.83 -7.26 1.66
N LEU A 45 4.42 -7.78 2.73
CA LEU A 45 5.86 -7.98 2.87
C LEU A 45 6.30 -9.32 2.24
N GLY A 46 5.42 -10.31 2.24
CA GLY A 46 5.71 -11.64 1.72
C GLY A 46 4.64 -12.66 2.07
N TRP A 47 4.88 -13.91 1.72
CA TRP A 47 4.01 -15.03 2.07
C TRP A 47 4.80 -16.34 2.17
N GLY A 48 4.29 -17.27 2.97
CA GLY A 48 4.85 -18.61 3.17
C GLY A 48 3.75 -19.66 3.13
N PHE A 49 4.11 -20.90 2.81
CA PHE A 49 3.18 -22.03 2.90
C PHE A 49 3.77 -23.13 3.78
N SER A 50 3.09 -23.38 4.90
CA SER A 50 3.57 -24.25 5.97
C SER A 50 2.39 -25.10 6.47
N GLU A 51 2.58 -26.42 6.62
CA GLU A 51 1.59 -27.33 7.23
C GLU A 51 0.15 -27.23 6.68
N GLY A 52 -0.02 -26.97 5.37
CA GLY A 52 -1.36 -26.83 4.79
C GLY A 52 -1.99 -25.44 4.93
N ARG A 53 -1.25 -24.46 5.44
CA ARG A 53 -1.70 -23.07 5.64
C ARG A 53 -0.85 -22.11 4.83
N LEU A 54 -1.51 -21.13 4.23
CA LEU A 54 -0.87 -19.98 3.61
C LEU A 54 -0.77 -18.86 4.63
N GLU A 55 0.41 -18.32 4.82
CA GLU A 55 0.69 -17.24 5.77
C GLU A 55 1.04 -15.99 4.95
N ILE A 56 0.27 -14.91 5.11
CA ILE A 56 0.54 -13.63 4.45
C ILE A 56 1.11 -12.67 5.47
N PHE A 57 2.32 -12.17 5.25
CA PHE A 57 2.97 -11.16 6.09
C PHE A 57 2.62 -9.77 5.56
N HIS A 58 2.11 -8.90 6.42
CA HIS A 58 1.70 -7.56 6.02
C HIS A 58 1.94 -6.47 7.09
N GLY A 59 1.91 -5.21 6.65
CA GLY A 59 2.05 -4.04 7.52
C GLY A 59 3.40 -3.98 8.21
N GLY A 60 3.39 -3.89 9.54
CA GLY A 60 4.58 -3.77 10.40
C GLY A 60 5.14 -5.09 10.95
N GLY A 61 4.71 -6.25 10.42
CA GLY A 61 5.09 -7.57 10.94
C GLY A 61 3.92 -8.46 11.35
N GLU A 62 2.70 -8.06 11.01
CA GLU A 62 1.50 -8.87 11.23
C GLU A 62 1.46 -10.03 10.22
N TRP A 63 0.82 -11.14 10.59
CA TRP A 63 0.64 -12.28 9.70
C TRP A 63 -0.80 -12.82 9.75
N LEU A 64 -1.33 -13.15 8.58
CA LEU A 64 -2.67 -13.72 8.42
C LEU A 64 -2.60 -15.19 8.00
N PRO A 65 -3.01 -16.14 8.88
CA PRO A 65 -3.09 -17.55 8.52
C PRO A 65 -4.37 -17.84 7.73
N LEU A 66 -4.21 -18.35 6.51
CA LEU A 66 -5.28 -18.81 5.64
C LEU A 66 -5.27 -20.33 5.54
N ARG A 67 -6.36 -20.96 5.99
CA ARG A 67 -6.60 -22.38 5.76
C ARG A 67 -7.09 -22.58 4.33
N LEU A 68 -6.29 -23.26 3.54
CA LEU A 68 -6.67 -23.63 2.19
C LEU A 68 -7.38 -24.99 2.20
N PRO A 69 -8.42 -25.17 1.36
CA PRO A 69 -8.96 -26.50 1.10
C PRO A 69 -7.85 -27.47 0.68
N ARG A 70 -8.01 -28.74 1.04
CA ARG A 70 -7.01 -29.77 0.74
C ARG A 70 -6.76 -29.81 -0.78
N GLY A 71 -5.50 -29.65 -1.19
CA GLY A 71 -5.10 -29.65 -2.60
C GLY A 71 -5.11 -28.29 -3.31
N ALA A 72 -5.67 -27.23 -2.70
CA ALA A 72 -5.72 -25.89 -3.32
C ALA A 72 -4.41 -25.10 -3.19
N ALA A 73 -3.56 -25.48 -2.24
CA ALA A 73 -2.28 -24.84 -1.95
C ALA A 73 -1.38 -24.59 -3.18
N PRO A 74 -1.02 -25.62 -3.98
CA PRO A 74 -0.14 -25.42 -5.13
C PRO A 74 -0.71 -24.43 -6.16
N GLN A 75 -2.03 -24.41 -6.41
CA GLN A 75 -2.62 -23.43 -7.31
C GLN A 75 -2.56 -22.01 -6.75
N VAL A 76 -2.82 -21.83 -5.44
CA VAL A 76 -2.75 -20.51 -4.81
C VAL A 76 -1.32 -19.97 -4.83
N VAL A 77 -0.35 -20.79 -4.45
CA VAL A 77 1.10 -20.49 -4.50
C VAL A 77 1.53 -20.10 -5.91
N ALA A 78 1.18 -20.90 -6.93
CA ALA A 78 1.52 -20.61 -8.32
C ALA A 78 0.93 -19.26 -8.79
N ARG A 79 -0.32 -18.95 -8.41
CA ARG A 79 -0.94 -17.67 -8.76
C ARG A 79 -0.29 -16.48 -8.04
N LEU A 80 0.16 -16.67 -6.81
CA LEU A 80 0.92 -15.64 -6.08
C LEU A 80 2.28 -15.39 -6.74
N GLN A 81 2.99 -16.45 -7.14
CA GLN A 81 4.28 -16.35 -7.83
C GLN A 81 4.18 -15.57 -9.15
N VAL A 82 3.16 -15.84 -9.97
CA VAL A 82 2.95 -15.10 -11.23
C VAL A 82 2.76 -13.59 -10.98
N ARG A 83 2.03 -13.21 -9.94
CA ARG A 83 1.80 -11.80 -9.57
C ARG A 83 3.01 -11.14 -8.93
N ALA A 84 3.84 -11.91 -8.23
CA ALA A 84 5.10 -11.42 -7.69
C ALA A 84 6.12 -11.19 -8.81
N ALA A 85 6.21 -12.11 -9.78
CA ALA A 85 7.11 -12.02 -10.92
C ALA A 85 6.80 -10.84 -11.85
N SER A 86 5.53 -10.44 -11.98
CA SER A 86 5.13 -9.27 -12.79
C SER A 86 5.39 -7.92 -12.11
N ARG A 87 5.98 -7.89 -10.91
CA ARG A 87 6.39 -6.67 -10.20
C ARG A 87 7.90 -6.39 -10.31
N GLY A 88 8.65 -7.29 -10.95
CA GLY A 88 10.07 -7.13 -11.26
C GLY A 88 10.31 -6.44 -12.59
#